data_AF-A0A1M4WSL7-F1
#
_entry.id   AF-A0A1M4WSL7-F1
#
_cell.length_a   1.000
_cell.length_b   1.000
_cell.length_c   1.000
_cell.angle_alpha   90.00
_cell.angle_beta   90.00
_cell.angle_gamma   90.00
#
_symmetry.space_group_name_H-M   'P 1'
#
loop_
_entity.id
_entity.type
_entity.pdbx_description
1 polymer ?
#
loop_
_entity_poly.entity_id
_entity_poly.type
_entity_poly.pdbx_seq_one_letter_code
_entity_poly.pdbx_strand_id
1 'polypeptide(L)'
;MKATVVGLVTPHVLKLIDIAKQAESGMNVDWHLRDAVARTLDDLGEQFNKRELLAAYIHGLQVAASDAPPTRRVYIGKLREAAALAANDPRARE
;
A
#
# COMPACT_ATOMS: atom_id res chain seq x y z
N MET A 1 -14.11 -3.66 -16.45
CA MET A 1 -12.68 -3.55 -16.03
C MET A 1 -12.43 -3.05 -14.60
N LYS A 2 -13.43 -2.68 -13.79
CA LYS A 2 -13.18 -2.22 -12.39
C LYS A 2 -13.07 -3.34 -11.34
N ALA A 3 -13.84 -4.42 -11.45
CA ALA A 3 -13.86 -5.48 -10.44
C ALA A 3 -12.53 -6.27 -10.36
N THR A 4 -11.87 -6.51 -11.50
CA THR A 4 -10.60 -7.24 -11.56
C THR A 4 -9.45 -6.47 -10.91
N VAL A 5 -9.39 -5.15 -11.14
CA VAL A 5 -8.37 -4.27 -10.51
C VAL A 5 -8.56 -4.25 -9.00
N VAL A 6 -9.81 -4.09 -8.51
CA VAL A 6 -10.10 -4.12 -7.07
C VAL A 6 -9.73 -5.47 -6.47
N GLY A 7 -10.15 -6.59 -7.09
CA GLY A 7 -9.84 -7.92 -6.60
C GLY A 7 -8.35 -8.23 -6.52
N LEU A 8 -7.54 -7.68 -7.43
CA LEU A 8 -6.08 -7.85 -7.42
C LEU A 8 -5.38 -6.93 -6.43
N VAL A 9 -5.84 -5.69 -6.24
CA VAL A 9 -5.17 -4.68 -5.40
C VAL A 9 -5.57 -4.79 -3.93
N THR A 10 -6.84 -5.09 -3.64
CA THR A 10 -7.38 -5.09 -2.28
C THR A 10 -6.59 -5.97 -1.30
N PRO A 11 -6.16 -7.21 -1.64
CA PRO A 11 -5.35 -8.03 -0.73
C PRO A 11 -4.06 -7.34 -0.27
N HIS A 12 -3.39 -6.64 -1.18
CA HIS A 12 -2.15 -5.91 -0.87
C HIS A 12 -2.41 -4.70 0.04
N VAL A 13 -3.47 -3.93 -0.23
CA VAL A 13 -3.84 -2.79 0.63
C VAL A 13 -4.19 -3.27 2.04
N LEU A 14 -4.96 -4.36 2.16
CA LEU A 14 -5.32 -4.94 3.47
C LEU A 14 -4.08 -5.41 4.24
N LYS A 15 -3.09 -5.99 3.56
CA LYS A 15 -1.82 -6.38 4.20
C LYS A 15 -1.10 -5.20 4.82
N LEU A 16 -1.05 -4.06 4.13
CA LEU A 16 -0.41 -2.84 4.64
C LEU A 16 -1.21 -2.19 5.78
N ILE A 17 -2.54 -2.28 5.73
CA ILE A 17 -3.42 -1.89 6.84
C ILE A 17 -3.09 -2.70 8.10
N ASP A 18 -2.89 -4.00 7.99
CA ASP A 18 -2.55 -4.84 9.14
C ASP A 18 -1.16 -4.54 9.70
N ILE A 19 -0.18 -4.27 8.84
CA ILE A 19 1.16 -3.81 9.27
C ILE A 19 1.06 -2.46 10.00
N ALA A 20 0.25 -1.53 9.49
CA ALA A 20 0.03 -0.24 10.13
C ALA A 20 -0.67 -0.37 11.51
N LYS A 21 -1.59 -1.33 11.67
CA LYS A 21 -2.21 -1.65 12.98
C LYS A 21 -1.18 -2.20 13.97
N GLN A 22 -0.27 -3.06 13.51
CA GLN A 22 0.81 -3.59 14.35
C GLN A 22 1.73 -2.47 14.84
N ALA A 23 2.03 -1.49 13.97
CA ALA A 23 2.81 -0.31 14.35
C ALA A 23 2.19 0.49 15.50
N GLU A 24 0.86 0.66 15.50
CA GLU A 24 0.15 1.35 16.59
C GLU A 24 0.22 0.60 17.93
N SER A 25 0.41 -0.71 17.88
CA SER A 25 0.61 -1.53 19.08
C SER A 25 2.05 -1.44 19.61
N GLY A 26 2.89 -0.57 19.03
CA GLY A 26 4.29 -0.37 19.41
C GLY A 26 5.27 -1.33 18.76
N MET A 27 4.84 -2.18 17.82
CA MET A 27 5.75 -3.06 17.08
C MET A 27 6.60 -2.26 16.09
N ASN A 28 7.89 -2.57 16.01
CA ASN A 28 8.72 -2.05 14.93
C ASN A 28 8.42 -2.81 13.63
N VAL A 29 7.80 -2.12 12.69
CA VAL A 29 7.33 -2.72 11.42
C VAL A 29 8.06 -2.20 10.19
N ASP A 30 9.11 -1.40 10.32
CA ASP A 30 9.71 -0.68 9.18
C ASP A 30 10.21 -1.63 8.08
N TRP A 31 10.88 -2.72 8.48
CA TRP A 31 11.31 -3.76 7.53
C TRP A 31 10.12 -4.46 6.88
N HIS A 32 9.10 -4.84 7.67
CA HIS A 32 7.89 -5.51 7.18
C HIS A 32 7.12 -4.63 6.19
N LEU A 33 7.05 -3.32 6.45
CA LEU A 33 6.40 -2.35 5.58
C LEU A 33 7.11 -2.28 4.22
N ARG A 34 8.44 -2.13 4.22
CA ARG A 34 9.24 -2.04 3.00
C ARG A 34 9.21 -3.33 2.19
N ASP A 35 9.35 -4.49 2.85
CA ASP A 35 9.25 -5.80 2.20
C ASP A 35 7.86 -6.02 1.58
N ALA A 36 6.78 -5.71 2.30
CA ALA A 36 5.42 -5.85 1.79
C ALA A 36 5.13 -4.93 0.59
N VAL A 37 5.64 -3.69 0.62
CA VAL A 37 5.55 -2.78 -0.54
C VAL A 37 6.34 -3.35 -1.71
N ALA A 38 7.60 -3.75 -1.52
CA ALA A 38 8.44 -4.27 -2.59
C ALA A 38 7.82 -5.48 -3.29
N ARG A 39 7.33 -6.46 -2.51
CA ARG A 39 6.64 -7.65 -3.04
C ARG A 39 5.38 -7.30 -3.81
N THR A 40 4.59 -6.36 -3.29
CA THR A 40 3.38 -5.90 -4.00
C THR A 40 3.71 -5.28 -5.35
N LEU A 41 4.79 -4.49 -5.41
CA LEU A 41 5.24 -3.89 -6.67
C LEU A 41 5.75 -4.94 -7.66
N ASP A 42 6.37 -6.03 -7.19
CA ASP A 42 6.73 -7.18 -8.04
C ASP A 42 5.46 -7.89 -8.54
N ASP A 43 4.57 -8.30 -7.64
CA ASP A 43 3.37 -9.06 -7.97
C ASP A 43 2.45 -8.34 -8.98
N LEU A 44 2.24 -7.04 -8.78
CA LEU A 44 1.42 -6.21 -9.65
C LEU A 44 2.18 -5.73 -10.89
N GLY A 45 3.51 -5.60 -10.80
CA GLY A 45 4.39 -5.14 -11.88
C GLY A 45 4.51 -6.13 -13.04
N GLU A 46 4.34 -7.43 -12.76
CA GLU A 46 4.37 -8.51 -13.76
C GLU A 46 3.05 -8.65 -14.54
N GLN A 47 1.99 -7.91 -14.18
CA GLN A 47 0.69 -7.99 -14.84
C GLN A 47 0.60 -7.14 -16.11
N PHE A 48 -0.20 -7.57 -17.08
CA PHE A 48 -0.39 -6.83 -18.33
C PHE A 48 -0.95 -5.41 -18.13
N ASN A 49 -1.74 -5.20 -17.07
CA ASN A 49 -2.32 -3.92 -16.66
C ASN A 49 -1.59 -3.28 -15.48
N LYS A 50 -0.28 -3.56 -15.31
CA LYS A 50 0.55 -3.09 -14.19
C LYS A 50 0.36 -1.62 -13.83
N ARG A 51 0.33 -0.71 -14.82
CA ARG A 51 0.22 0.74 -14.57
C ARG A 51 -1.08 1.10 -13.84
N GLU A 52 -2.19 0.49 -14.25
CA GLU A 52 -3.49 0.70 -13.59
C GLU A 52 -3.53 0.09 -12.19
N LEU A 53 -2.94 -1.11 -12.02
CA LEU A 53 -2.88 -1.80 -10.73
C LEU A 53 -2.02 -1.05 -9.71
N LEU A 54 -0.83 -0.59 -10.11
CA LEU A 54 0.08 0.17 -9.25
C LEU A 54 -0.53 1.51 -8.85
N ALA A 55 -1.16 2.22 -9.79
CA ALA A 55 -1.89 3.45 -9.49
C ALA A 55 -3.05 3.21 -8.52
N ALA A 56 -3.83 2.15 -8.73
CA ALA A 56 -4.93 1.78 -7.83
C ALA A 56 -4.44 1.36 -6.44
N TYR A 57 -3.29 0.69 -6.34
CA TYR A 57 -2.65 0.33 -5.07
C TYR A 57 -2.22 1.56 -4.27
N ILE A 58 -1.50 2.49 -4.91
CA ILE A 58 -1.08 3.76 -4.28
C ILE A 58 -2.31 4.54 -3.82
N HIS A 59 -3.32 4.66 -4.68
CA HIS A 59 -4.56 5.34 -4.36
C HIS A 59 -5.30 4.68 -3.18
N GLY A 60 -5.36 3.35 -3.14
CA GLY A 60 -5.96 2.59 -2.04
C GLY A 60 -5.29 2.88 -0.69
N LEU A 61 -3.96 2.98 -0.64
CA LEU A 61 -3.22 3.35 0.57
C LEU A 61 -3.52 4.80 1.01
N GLN A 62 -3.61 5.72 0.06
CA GLN A 62 -3.93 7.13 0.33
C GLN A 62 -5.35 7.31 0.86
N VAL A 63 -6.33 6.59 0.30
CA VAL A 63 -7.72 6.57 0.78
C VAL A 63 -7.77 5.97 2.18
N ALA A 64 -7.15 4.81 2.41
CA ALA A 64 -7.11 4.17 3.73
C ALA A 64 -6.48 5.07 4.81
N ALA A 65 -5.48 5.88 4.44
CA ALA A 65 -4.87 6.86 5.34
C ALA A 65 -5.78 8.09 5.59
N SER A 66 -6.60 8.47 4.62
CA SER A 66 -7.50 9.64 4.70
C SER A 66 -8.80 9.32 5.45
N ASP A 67 -9.31 8.10 5.30
CA ASP A 67 -10.53 7.63 5.98
C ASP A 67 -10.29 7.26 7.45
N ALA A 68 -9.03 7.16 7.88
CA ALA A 68 -8.68 6.81 9.25
C ALA A 68 -8.94 7.97 10.23
N PRO A 69 -9.39 7.68 11.47
CA PRO A 69 -9.52 8.70 12.50
C PRO A 69 -8.21 9.45 12.75
N PRO A 70 -8.22 10.79 12.89
CA PRO A 70 -7.00 11.62 13.02
C PRO A 70 -6.18 11.33 14.30
N THR A 71 -6.77 10.64 15.27
CA THR A 71 -6.09 10.15 16.48
C THR A 71 -5.08 9.03 16.18
N ARG A 72 -5.27 8.28 15.08
CA ARG A 72 -4.44 7.14 14.66
C ARG A 72 -3.18 7.58 13.91
N ARG A 73 -2.40 8.47 14.50
CA ARG A 73 -1.26 9.15 13.84
C ARG A 73 -0.20 8.19 13.30
N VAL A 74 0.15 7.15 14.06
CA VAL A 74 1.17 6.16 13.66
C VAL A 74 0.68 5.34 12.47
N TYR A 75 -0.56 4.85 12.52
CA TYR A 75 -1.19 4.11 11.43
C TYR A 75 -1.25 4.94 10.14
N ILE A 76 -1.76 6.18 10.24
CA ILE A 76 -1.83 7.11 9.10
C ILE A 76 -0.43 7.35 8.54
N GLY A 77 0.56 7.56 9.41
CA GLY A 77 1.96 7.73 9.03
C GLY A 77 2.49 6.55 8.22
N LYS A 78 2.25 5.32 8.68
CA LYS A 78 2.72 4.11 7.99
C LYS A 78 2.05 3.86 6.64
N LEU A 79 0.75 4.14 6.53
CA LEU A 79 0.07 4.05 5.23
C LEU A 79 0.57 5.10 4.23
N ARG A 80 0.81 6.33 4.68
CA ARG A 80 1.40 7.39 3.84
C ARG A 80 2.84 7.06 3.45
N GLU A 81 3.62 6.50 4.36
CA GLU A 81 4.98 6.02 4.08
C GLU A 81 4.95 4.93 3.01
N ALA A 82 4.07 3.92 3.14
CA ALA A 82 3.91 2.87 2.13
C ALA A 82 3.51 3.44 0.77
N ALA A 83 2.57 4.39 0.72
CA ALA A 83 2.16 5.05 -0.52
C ALA A 83 3.31 5.83 -1.16
N ALA A 84 4.12 6.53 -0.35
CA ALA A 84 5.27 7.27 -0.82
C ALA A 84 6.39 6.35 -1.34
N LEU A 85 6.63 5.21 -0.68
CA LEU A 85 7.58 4.20 -1.16
C LEU A 85 7.14 3.66 -2.51
N ALA A 86 5.87 3.27 -2.64
CA ALA A 86 5.31 2.75 -3.89
C ALA A 86 5.35 3.78 -5.02
N ALA A 87 4.99 5.04 -4.76
CA ALA A 87 5.00 6.11 -5.76
C ALA A 87 6.41 6.52 -6.22
N ASN A 88 7.43 6.30 -5.38
CA ASN A 88 8.81 6.61 -5.72
C ASN A 88 9.55 5.47 -6.43
N ASP A 89 8.94 4.29 -6.51
CA ASP A 89 9.55 3.15 -7.17
C ASP A 89 9.56 3.34 -8.70
N PRO A 90 10.68 2.99 -9.39
CA PRO A 90 10.78 3.08 -10.85
C PRO A 90 9.62 2.38 -11.58
N ARG A 91 9.16 1.23 -11.09
CA ARG A 91 8.10 0.42 -11.73
C ARG A 91 6.76 1.15 -11.79
N ALA A 92 6.52 2.09 -10.87
CA ALA A 92 5.28 2.87 -10.81
C ALA A 92 5.31 4.13 -11.70
N ARG A 93 6.46 4.48 -12.28
CA ARG A 93 6.66 5.69 -13.09
C ARG A 93 6.64 5.44 -14.61
N GLU A 94 6.76 4.18 -15.02
CA GLU A 94 6.74 3.70 -16.41
C GLU A 94 5.30 3.50 -16.94
#